data_AF-A0A820R0W9-F1
#
_entry.id   AF-A0A820R0W9-F1
#
_cell.length_a   1.000
_cell.length_b   1.000
_cell.length_c   1.000
_cell.angle_alpha   90.00
_cell.angle_beta   90.00
_cell.angle_gamma   90.00
#
_symmetry.space_group_name_H-M   'P 1'
#
loop_
_entity.id
_entity.type
_entity.pdbx_description
1 polymer ?
#
loop_
_entity_poly.entity_id
_entity_poly.type
_entity_poly.pdbx_seq_one_letter_code
_entity_poly.pdbx_strand_id
1 'polypeptide(L)'
;MITIAIDHNDLLAKLSHDHVSRKNIDESDLSVSFHNNTDKSHTSLNGNFLWLQLYLEVLLRMEPSASAKAELVQICRKYYQGNDRELIKVEKFDQTYVPSDAVTWYTRDCFIYRLINKALRVQDINLLFAFRFLILDIFNQLRVEKSRLRRSSGNIIQCYRGQMITEEELNQMRSNIGCFISVNSFLSTTQDRNLAVVFASSLDDIYEKLLFEIEADMCLLRAKPFADVTHLSIFDQEKEILFMCGAIFQIKNITKNEAESLWIIQLKLCDDTNSALKELFDYQKQKMAETTDLISLGKLLREMGELTKAKQYYEKSLSELPLNNSKISICYYGLGVVLDRECNYDDALDYFRKALDFETNVLSSSNTAFMGKIYGSIGIVYYNKHCYGLALEYLM
;
A
#
# COMPACT_ATOMS: atom_id res chain seq x y z
N MET A 1 -8.95 -38.53 -30.30
CA MET A 1 -7.85 -37.65 -29.84
C MET A 1 -7.60 -36.64 -30.94
N ILE A 2 -8.26 -35.47 -30.88
CA ILE A 2 -7.98 -34.36 -31.79
C ILE A 2 -7.17 -33.38 -30.96
N THR A 3 -5.86 -33.45 -31.10
CA THR A 3 -4.93 -32.46 -30.54
C THR A 3 -5.05 -31.22 -31.42
N ILE A 4 -5.87 -30.25 -31.00
CA ILE A 4 -5.86 -28.92 -31.60
C ILE A 4 -4.52 -28.32 -31.19
N ALA A 5 -3.53 -28.40 -32.07
CA ALA A 5 -2.33 -27.59 -31.98
C ALA A 5 -2.78 -26.14 -32.17
N ILE A 6 -3.05 -25.45 -31.07
CA ILE A 6 -3.18 -24.00 -31.09
C ILE A 6 -1.79 -23.51 -31.52
N ASP A 7 -1.71 -22.83 -32.67
CA ASP A 7 -0.47 -22.25 -33.16
C ASP A 7 0.11 -21.35 -32.05
N HIS A 8 1.40 -21.48 -31.77
CA HIS A 8 2.07 -20.70 -30.74
C HIS A 8 1.88 -19.19 -30.99
N ASN A 9 1.79 -18.79 -32.25
CA ASN A 9 1.51 -17.41 -32.65
C ASN A 9 0.08 -16.96 -32.35
N ASP A 10 -0.92 -17.85 -32.51
CA ASP A 10 -2.32 -17.55 -32.17
C ASP A 10 -2.50 -17.43 -30.65
N LEU A 11 -1.79 -18.25 -29.88
CA LEU A 11 -1.75 -18.15 -28.42
C LEU A 11 -1.12 -16.83 -27.97
N LEU A 12 0.03 -16.45 -28.55
CA LEU A 12 0.70 -15.18 -28.26
C LEU A 12 -0.16 -13.97 -28.67
N ALA A 13 -0.86 -14.05 -29.81
CA ALA A 13 -1.77 -13.00 -30.25
C ALA A 13 -2.97 -12.84 -29.29
N LYS A 14 -3.53 -13.95 -28.80
CA LYS A 14 -4.60 -13.94 -27.80
C LYS A 14 -4.12 -13.38 -26.47
N LEU A 15 -2.94 -13.81 -25.98
CA LEU A 15 -2.34 -13.29 -24.75
C LEU A 15 -2.00 -11.79 -24.86
N SER A 16 -1.51 -11.36 -26.03
CA SER A 16 -1.29 -9.94 -26.31
C SER A 16 -2.60 -9.15 -26.29
N HIS A 17 -3.68 -9.69 -26.87
CA HIS A 17 -4.99 -9.05 -26.86
C HIS A 17 -5.61 -8.96 -25.44
N ASP A 18 -5.52 -10.04 -24.65
CA ASP A 18 -5.96 -10.07 -23.26
C ASP A 18 -5.16 -9.06 -22.42
N HIS A 19 -3.85 -8.95 -22.65
CA HIS A 19 -2.98 -7.97 -22.01
C HIS A 19 -3.28 -6.52 -22.44
N VAL A 20 -3.52 -6.26 -23.73
CA VAL A 20 -3.90 -4.93 -24.25
C VAL A 20 -5.27 -4.50 -23.71
N SER A 21 -6.19 -5.45 -23.53
CA SER A 21 -7.48 -5.20 -22.89
C SER A 21 -7.33 -4.78 -21.41
N ARG A 22 -6.29 -5.26 -20.71
CA ARG A 22 -5.88 -4.70 -19.40
C ARG A 22 -5.24 -3.31 -19.55
N LYS A 23 -4.47 -3.04 -20.61
CA LYS A 23 -3.67 -1.81 -20.78
C LYS A 23 -4.47 -0.55 -21.15
N ASN A 24 -5.65 -0.67 -21.76
CA ASN A 24 -6.39 0.43 -22.41
C ASN A 24 -7.03 1.51 -21.49
N ILE A 25 -6.61 1.66 -20.22
CA ILE A 25 -7.11 2.70 -19.31
C ILE A 25 -5.96 3.19 -18.40
N ASP A 26 -5.15 4.19 -18.79
CA ASP A 26 -4.16 4.89 -17.91
C ASP A 26 -3.34 3.96 -16.96
N GLU A 27 -2.98 2.77 -17.45
CA GLU A 27 -2.61 1.61 -16.62
C GLU A 27 -1.15 1.15 -16.75
N SER A 28 -0.31 1.86 -17.52
CA SER A 28 1.05 1.43 -17.85
C SER A 28 2.13 1.75 -16.81
N ASP A 29 1.92 2.73 -15.94
CA ASP A 29 3.06 3.30 -15.22
C ASP A 29 3.31 2.53 -13.91
N LEU A 30 4.48 1.90 -13.85
CA LEU A 30 4.97 1.30 -12.62
C LEU A 30 5.31 2.44 -11.65
N SER A 31 4.43 2.68 -10.68
CA SER A 31 4.72 3.66 -9.62
C SER A 31 5.79 3.10 -8.68
N VAL A 32 6.96 3.74 -8.70
CA VAL A 32 8.13 3.36 -7.91
C VAL A 32 8.51 4.49 -6.96
N SER A 33 8.74 4.14 -5.70
CA SER A 33 9.33 5.03 -4.71
C SER A 33 10.80 4.66 -4.48
N PHE A 34 11.70 5.64 -4.44
CA PHE A 34 13.13 5.40 -4.23
C PHE A 34 13.51 5.58 -2.75
N HIS A 35 14.58 4.92 -2.30
CA HIS A 35 15.20 5.15 -1.01
C HIS A 35 16.70 5.40 -1.18
N ASN A 36 17.12 6.65 -0.90
CA ASN A 36 18.50 7.10 -1.01
C ASN A 36 19.16 7.19 0.38
N ASN A 37 20.23 6.42 0.57
CA ASN A 37 21.02 6.39 1.81
C ASN A 37 21.90 7.64 2.03
N THR A 38 21.95 8.57 1.07
CA THR A 38 22.88 9.71 1.10
C THR A 38 22.36 10.90 1.90
N ASP A 39 21.05 10.98 2.18
CA ASP A 39 20.46 12.07 2.96
C ASP A 39 20.45 11.73 4.45
N LYS A 40 21.54 12.11 5.14
CA LYS A 40 21.66 12.13 6.61
C LYS A 40 20.81 13.22 7.29
N SER A 41 19.85 13.79 6.58
CA SER A 41 18.87 14.70 7.14
C SER A 41 17.76 13.86 7.74
N HIS A 42 17.73 13.75 9.07
CA HIS A 42 16.66 13.07 9.82
C HIS A 42 15.27 13.74 9.67
N THR A 43 15.13 14.72 8.76
CA THR A 43 13.91 15.52 8.55
C THR A 43 13.43 15.55 7.10
N SER A 44 14.20 15.07 6.11
CA SER A 44 13.79 14.99 4.70
C SER A 44 13.91 13.57 4.14
N LEU A 45 13.50 12.57 4.94
CA LEU A 45 13.34 11.21 4.44
C LEU A 45 12.42 11.20 3.21
N ASN A 46 12.71 10.32 2.26
CA ASN A 46 11.85 9.85 1.17
C ASN A 46 10.42 9.54 1.70
N GLY A 47 9.60 10.57 1.91
CA GLY A 47 8.32 10.47 2.62
C GLY A 47 7.41 9.46 1.97
N ASN A 48 7.40 9.41 0.64
CA ASN A 48 6.57 8.51 -0.15
C ASN A 48 6.97 7.03 0.00
N PHE A 49 8.27 6.72 0.01
CA PHE A 49 8.75 5.34 0.20
C PHE A 49 8.28 4.79 1.53
N LEU A 50 8.47 5.58 2.59
CA LEU A 50 8.20 5.13 3.96
C LEU A 50 6.72 5.16 4.32
N TRP A 51 6.01 6.16 3.80
CA TRP A 51 4.57 6.32 3.96
C TRP A 51 3.81 5.07 3.57
N LEU A 52 4.03 4.55 2.36
CA LEU A 52 3.24 3.43 1.87
C LEU A 52 3.51 2.19 2.71
N GLN A 53 4.76 1.99 3.13
CA GLN A 53 5.14 0.85 3.96
C GLN A 53 4.43 0.89 5.32
N LEU A 54 4.45 2.04 5.97
CA LEU A 54 3.74 2.28 7.23
C LEU A 54 2.24 2.13 7.08
N TYR A 55 1.69 2.71 6.02
CA TYR A 55 0.26 2.69 5.74
C TYR A 55 -0.24 1.27 5.52
N LEU A 56 0.46 0.48 4.68
CA LEU A 56 0.16 -0.94 4.49
C LEU A 56 0.33 -1.73 5.79
N GLU A 57 1.32 -1.40 6.61
CA GLU A 57 1.51 -2.07 7.90
C GLU A 57 0.34 -1.81 8.87
N VAL A 58 -0.21 -0.58 8.90
CA VAL A 58 -1.45 -0.29 9.62
C VAL A 58 -2.60 -1.12 9.02
N LEU A 59 -2.82 -1.09 7.72
CA LEU A 59 -3.95 -1.83 7.13
C LEU A 59 -3.87 -3.34 7.38
N LEU A 60 -2.69 -3.94 7.28
CA LEU A 60 -2.48 -5.38 7.46
C LEU A 60 -2.63 -5.85 8.91
N ARG A 61 -2.46 -4.96 9.89
CA ARG A 61 -2.65 -5.24 11.32
C ARG A 61 -3.98 -4.76 11.87
N MET A 62 -4.84 -4.21 11.01
CA MET A 62 -6.14 -3.71 11.42
C MET A 62 -7.08 -4.89 11.66
N GLU A 63 -7.86 -4.83 12.73
CA GLU A 63 -8.83 -5.88 13.02
C GLU A 63 -9.88 -5.99 11.88
N PRO A 64 -10.25 -7.21 11.47
CA PRO A 64 -11.24 -7.40 10.42
C PRO A 64 -12.57 -6.73 10.76
N SER A 65 -13.03 -5.88 9.84
CA SER A 65 -14.28 -5.14 9.99
C SER A 65 -15.36 -5.76 9.10
N ALA A 66 -16.47 -6.18 9.69
CA ALA A 66 -17.59 -6.79 8.95
C ALA A 66 -18.23 -5.84 7.92
N SER A 67 -18.10 -4.52 8.12
CA SER A 67 -18.63 -3.50 7.21
C SER A 67 -17.70 -3.16 6.04
N ALA A 68 -16.42 -3.58 6.07
CA ALA A 68 -15.41 -3.17 5.09
C ALA A 68 -15.80 -3.51 3.64
N LYS A 69 -16.34 -4.71 3.40
CA LYS A 69 -16.82 -5.12 2.07
C LYS A 69 -17.95 -4.22 1.59
N ALA A 70 -18.92 -3.94 2.46
CA ALA A 70 -20.08 -3.11 2.12
C ALA A 70 -19.67 -1.68 1.77
N GLU A 71 -18.71 -1.10 2.51
CA GLU A 71 -18.13 0.21 2.21
C GLU A 71 -17.50 0.24 0.80
N LEU A 72 -16.68 -0.76 0.45
CA LEU A 72 -16.06 -0.84 -0.88
C LEU A 72 -17.12 -0.98 -1.98
N VAL A 73 -18.10 -1.86 -1.81
CA VAL A 73 -19.16 -2.07 -2.79
C VAL A 73 -19.95 -0.78 -3.03
N GLN A 74 -20.27 -0.02 -1.97
CA GLN A 74 -20.95 1.26 -2.10
C GLN A 74 -20.13 2.30 -2.89
N ILE A 75 -18.82 2.37 -2.63
CA ILE A 75 -17.91 3.23 -3.39
C ILE A 75 -17.88 2.83 -4.86
N CYS A 76 -17.77 1.53 -5.16
CA CYS A 76 -17.77 1.02 -6.53
C CYS A 76 -19.08 1.29 -7.27
N ARG A 77 -20.24 1.09 -6.62
CA ARG A 77 -21.57 1.40 -7.20
C ARG A 77 -21.66 2.87 -7.60
N LYS A 78 -21.13 3.77 -6.77
CA LYS A 78 -21.09 5.21 -7.07
C LYS A 78 -20.10 5.53 -8.21
N TYR A 79 -18.92 4.90 -8.19
CA TYR A 79 -17.88 5.13 -9.20
C TYR A 79 -18.32 4.69 -10.61
N TYR A 80 -19.02 3.56 -10.72
CA TYR A 80 -19.51 3.01 -11.99
C TYR A 80 -20.96 3.37 -12.31
N GLN A 81 -21.49 4.44 -11.72
CA GLN A 81 -22.84 4.90 -12.03
C GLN A 81 -22.98 5.18 -13.53
N GLY A 82 -23.95 4.52 -14.18
CA GLY A 82 -24.17 4.61 -15.63
C GLY A 82 -23.34 3.63 -16.48
N ASN A 83 -22.52 2.78 -15.87
CA ASN A 83 -21.81 1.69 -16.55
C ASN A 83 -22.34 0.32 -16.09
N ASP A 84 -23.42 -0.14 -16.73
CA ASP A 84 -24.10 -1.39 -16.37
C ASP A 84 -23.19 -2.62 -16.41
N ARG A 85 -22.21 -2.64 -17.34
CA ARG A 85 -21.28 -3.77 -17.48
C ARG A 85 -20.41 -3.94 -16.23
N GLU A 86 -19.88 -2.84 -15.70
CA GLU A 86 -19.06 -2.88 -14.48
C GLU A 86 -19.92 -3.08 -13.23
N LEU A 87 -21.13 -2.49 -13.19
CA LEU A 87 -22.06 -2.70 -12.08
C LEU A 87 -22.44 -4.18 -11.92
N ILE A 88 -22.67 -4.92 -13.01
CA ILE A 88 -22.91 -6.38 -12.94
C ILE A 88 -21.72 -7.10 -12.27
N LYS A 89 -20.47 -6.70 -12.59
CA LYS A 89 -19.26 -7.26 -11.96
C LYS A 89 -19.19 -6.92 -10.47
N VAL A 90 -19.59 -5.71 -10.07
CA VAL A 90 -19.68 -5.26 -8.67
C VAL A 90 -20.72 -6.07 -7.89
N GLU A 91 -21.92 -6.28 -8.44
CA GLU A 91 -22.97 -7.08 -7.77
C GLU A 91 -22.56 -8.54 -7.61
N LYS A 92 -21.91 -9.12 -8.63
CA LYS A 92 -21.36 -10.47 -8.54
C LYS A 92 -20.32 -10.57 -7.41
N PHE A 93 -19.44 -9.58 -7.29
CA PHE A 93 -18.46 -9.52 -6.21
C PHE A 93 -19.14 -9.45 -4.84
N ASP A 94 -20.14 -8.58 -4.67
CA ASP A 94 -20.87 -8.44 -3.41
C ASP A 94 -21.50 -9.76 -2.94
N GLN A 95 -22.09 -10.52 -3.88
CA GLN A 95 -22.78 -11.77 -3.59
C GLN A 95 -21.86 -12.98 -3.39
N THR A 96 -20.72 -13.04 -4.08
CA THR A 96 -19.93 -14.28 -4.19
C THR A 96 -18.50 -14.19 -3.64
N TYR A 97 -18.04 -13.00 -3.22
CA TYR A 97 -16.70 -12.85 -2.68
C TYR A 97 -16.48 -13.66 -1.39
N VAL A 98 -15.37 -14.39 -1.35
CA VAL A 98 -14.85 -15.09 -0.16
C VAL A 98 -13.35 -14.80 -0.02
N PRO A 99 -12.81 -14.72 1.21
CA PRO A 99 -11.39 -14.43 1.44
C PRO A 99 -10.40 -15.39 0.75
N SER A 100 -10.79 -16.66 0.55
CA SER A 100 -9.95 -17.66 -0.14
C SER A 100 -9.78 -17.39 -1.63
N ASP A 101 -10.60 -16.52 -2.22
CA ASP A 101 -10.62 -16.25 -3.66
C ASP A 101 -10.08 -14.84 -3.97
N ALA A 102 -9.43 -14.19 -3.00
CA ALA A 102 -8.99 -12.80 -3.12
C ALA A 102 -8.02 -12.57 -4.30
N VAL A 103 -7.01 -13.42 -4.45
CA VAL A 103 -6.07 -13.40 -5.59
C VAL A 103 -6.79 -13.72 -6.90
N THR A 104 -7.72 -14.68 -6.89
CA THR A 104 -8.54 -15.00 -8.06
C THR A 104 -9.33 -13.77 -8.49
N TRP A 105 -9.99 -13.09 -7.56
CA TRP A 105 -10.72 -11.84 -7.80
C TRP A 105 -9.83 -10.70 -8.30
N TYR A 106 -8.63 -10.58 -7.74
CA TYR A 106 -7.64 -9.60 -8.19
C TYR A 106 -7.19 -9.85 -9.64
N THR A 107 -7.00 -11.11 -10.05
CA THR A 107 -6.54 -11.46 -11.41
C THR A 107 -7.67 -11.51 -12.45
N ARG A 108 -8.94 -11.47 -12.05
CA ARG A 108 -10.06 -11.44 -13.00
C ARG A 108 -10.10 -10.11 -13.76
N ASP A 109 -10.65 -10.14 -14.97
CA ASP A 109 -11.12 -8.93 -15.66
C ASP A 109 -12.30 -8.30 -14.90
N CYS A 110 -12.00 -7.50 -13.88
CA CYS A 110 -12.96 -6.75 -13.09
C CYS A 110 -12.36 -5.46 -12.53
N PHE A 111 -13.19 -4.69 -11.83
CA PHE A 111 -12.80 -3.40 -11.25
C PHE A 111 -11.65 -3.47 -10.24
N ILE A 112 -11.40 -4.62 -9.61
CA ILE A 112 -10.48 -4.75 -8.48
C ILE A 112 -9.05 -4.38 -8.88
N TYR A 113 -8.46 -5.08 -9.84
CA TYR A 113 -7.10 -4.83 -10.32
C TYR A 113 -6.89 -3.35 -10.65
N ARG A 114 -7.82 -2.79 -11.44
CA ARG A 114 -7.72 -1.43 -11.95
C ARG A 114 -7.83 -0.41 -10.83
N LEU A 115 -8.87 -0.50 -9.99
CA LEU A 115 -9.12 0.48 -8.94
C LEU A 115 -8.08 0.42 -7.83
N ILE A 116 -7.67 -0.78 -7.39
CA ILE A 116 -6.68 -0.89 -6.32
C ILE A 116 -5.31 -0.39 -6.77
N ASN A 117 -4.87 -0.75 -7.99
CA ASN A 117 -3.59 -0.30 -8.49
C ASN A 117 -3.61 1.20 -8.81
N LYS A 118 -4.71 1.73 -9.35
CA LYS A 118 -4.91 3.18 -9.49
C LYS A 118 -4.82 3.89 -8.13
N ALA A 119 -5.52 3.38 -7.11
CA ALA A 119 -5.50 3.94 -5.76
C ALA A 119 -4.09 3.94 -5.15
N LEU A 120 -3.30 2.88 -5.37
CA LEU A 120 -1.91 2.79 -4.94
C LEU A 120 -1.01 3.80 -5.67
N ARG A 121 -1.20 3.98 -6.99
CA ARG A 121 -0.43 4.93 -7.80
C ARG A 121 -0.66 6.39 -7.37
N VAL A 122 -1.92 6.76 -7.14
CA VAL A 122 -2.30 8.15 -6.76
C VAL A 122 -2.40 8.36 -5.24
N GLN A 123 -2.07 7.34 -4.45
CA GLN A 123 -2.14 7.35 -2.98
C GLN A 123 -3.52 7.76 -2.44
N ASP A 124 -4.59 7.25 -3.05
CA ASP A 124 -5.96 7.49 -2.59
C ASP A 124 -6.24 6.73 -1.29
N ILE A 125 -5.96 7.39 -0.16
CA ILE A 125 -6.14 6.84 1.18
C ILE A 125 -7.57 6.32 1.43
N ASN A 126 -8.59 6.99 0.92
CA ASN A 126 -9.98 6.59 1.18
C ASN A 126 -10.32 5.29 0.44
N LEU A 127 -9.93 5.22 -0.83
CA LEU A 127 -10.14 4.01 -1.63
C LEU A 127 -9.26 2.85 -1.13
N LEU A 128 -8.00 3.11 -0.76
CA LEU A 128 -7.13 2.09 -0.15
C LEU A 128 -7.67 1.57 1.18
N PHE A 129 -8.22 2.45 2.01
CA PHE A 129 -8.88 2.04 3.24
C PHE A 129 -10.13 1.20 2.97
N ALA A 130 -10.91 1.49 1.93
CA ALA A 130 -12.02 0.63 1.52
C ALA A 130 -11.54 -0.76 1.05
N PHE A 131 -10.39 -0.82 0.38
CA PHE A 131 -9.74 -2.07 -0.02
C PHE A 131 -9.03 -2.83 1.12
N ARG A 132 -9.00 -2.30 2.36
CA ARG A 132 -8.22 -2.88 3.48
C ARG A 132 -8.41 -4.39 3.70
N PHE A 133 -9.66 -4.88 3.62
CA PHE A 133 -9.95 -6.29 3.83
C PHE A 133 -9.40 -7.14 2.68
N LEU A 134 -9.55 -6.67 1.43
CA LEU A 134 -9.06 -7.38 0.25
C LEU A 134 -7.53 -7.39 0.20
N ILE A 135 -6.88 -6.28 0.58
CA ILE A 135 -5.42 -6.19 0.72
C ILE A 135 -4.93 -7.25 1.73
N LEU A 136 -5.60 -7.37 2.88
CA LEU A 136 -5.28 -8.38 3.89
C LEU A 136 -5.53 -9.81 3.39
N ASP A 137 -6.63 -10.06 2.71
CA ASP A 137 -6.97 -11.38 2.16
C ASP A 137 -5.95 -11.81 1.09
N ILE A 138 -5.60 -10.92 0.15
CA ILE A 138 -4.54 -11.16 -0.84
C ILE A 138 -3.20 -11.44 -0.13
N PHE A 139 -2.84 -10.62 0.86
CA PHE A 139 -1.60 -10.81 1.64
C PHE A 139 -1.55 -12.21 2.28
N ASN A 140 -2.63 -12.64 2.92
CA ASN A 140 -2.72 -13.95 3.57
C ASN A 140 -2.67 -15.08 2.55
N GLN A 141 -3.38 -14.96 1.42
CA GLN A 141 -3.37 -15.97 0.36
C GLN A 141 -1.98 -16.12 -0.26
N LEU A 142 -1.29 -15.01 -0.57
CA LEU A 142 0.09 -15.05 -1.07
C LEU A 142 1.05 -15.73 -0.08
N ARG A 143 0.87 -15.54 1.25
CA ARG A 143 1.67 -16.25 2.26
C ARG A 143 1.43 -17.75 2.26
N VAL A 144 0.17 -18.17 2.10
CA VAL A 144 -0.20 -19.60 2.00
C VAL A 144 0.45 -20.21 0.76
N GLU A 145 0.31 -19.57 -0.41
CA GLU A 145 0.89 -20.08 -1.66
C GLU A 145 2.43 -20.10 -1.62
N LYS A 146 3.07 -19.05 -1.09
CA LYS A 146 4.52 -19.01 -0.87
C LYS A 146 4.99 -20.20 -0.03
N SER A 147 4.24 -20.53 1.02
CA SER A 147 4.56 -21.64 1.92
C SER A 147 4.38 -23.02 1.27
N ARG A 148 3.46 -23.15 0.30
CA ARG A 148 3.29 -24.38 -0.50
C ARG A 148 4.46 -24.59 -1.44
N LEU A 149 4.87 -23.56 -2.17
CA LEU A 149 5.94 -23.61 -3.17
C LEU A 149 7.34 -23.89 -2.56
N ARG A 150 7.62 -23.37 -1.36
CA ARG A 150 8.89 -23.63 -0.65
C ARG A 150 9.17 -25.11 -0.40
N ARG A 151 8.14 -25.97 -0.43
CA ARG A 151 8.30 -27.42 -0.24
C ARG A 151 8.68 -28.15 -1.53
N SER A 152 8.60 -27.49 -2.68
CA SER A 152 8.57 -28.16 -3.99
C SER A 152 9.63 -27.67 -4.99
N SER A 153 10.10 -26.42 -4.87
CA SER A 153 10.98 -25.77 -5.86
C SER A 153 12.21 -25.13 -5.22
N GLY A 154 13.27 -24.92 -6.01
CA GLY A 154 14.50 -24.23 -5.59
C GLY A 154 14.23 -22.85 -4.97
N ASN A 155 15.12 -22.42 -4.08
CA ASN A 155 14.87 -21.24 -3.22
C ASN A 155 14.70 -19.92 -3.99
N ILE A 156 15.22 -19.82 -5.21
CA ILE A 156 15.21 -18.58 -6.01
C ILE A 156 14.26 -18.76 -7.19
N ILE A 157 13.32 -17.82 -7.34
CA ILE A 157 12.44 -17.70 -8.49
C ILE A 157 12.95 -16.55 -9.36
N GLN A 158 13.17 -16.83 -10.64
CA GLN A 158 13.39 -15.82 -11.65
C GLN A 158 12.06 -15.50 -12.32
N CYS A 159 11.69 -14.22 -12.35
CA CYS A 159 10.51 -13.76 -13.07
C CYS A 159 10.76 -12.44 -13.81
N TYR A 160 9.82 -12.10 -14.70
CA TYR A 160 9.97 -11.07 -15.70
C TYR A 160 8.74 -10.19 -15.78
N ARG A 161 8.95 -8.90 -16.04
CA ARG A 161 7.87 -7.96 -16.36
C ARG A 161 8.30 -7.06 -17.51
N GLY A 162 7.58 -7.12 -18.61
CA GLY A 162 7.74 -6.17 -19.70
C GLY A 162 6.79 -5.00 -19.58
N GLN A 163 7.29 -3.80 -19.86
CA GLN A 163 6.49 -2.59 -19.96
C GLN A 163 7.20 -1.53 -20.81
N MET A 164 6.51 -0.43 -21.06
CA MET A 164 7.11 0.77 -21.63
C MET A 164 7.67 1.65 -20.52
N ILE A 165 8.68 2.46 -20.82
CA ILE A 165 9.24 3.44 -19.89
C ILE A 165 9.60 4.73 -20.64
N THR A 166 9.42 5.87 -19.99
CA THR A 166 9.89 7.15 -20.52
C THR A 166 11.41 7.30 -20.33
N GLU A 167 12.04 8.18 -21.11
CA GLU A 167 13.46 8.48 -20.94
C GLU A 167 13.77 9.07 -19.56
N GLU A 168 12.87 9.89 -19.02
CA GLU A 168 12.98 10.51 -17.70
C GLU A 168 13.00 9.44 -16.59
N GLU A 169 12.02 8.54 -16.57
CA GLU A 169 11.94 7.44 -15.60
C GLU A 169 13.16 6.52 -15.71
N LEU A 170 13.61 6.22 -16.93
CA LEU A 170 14.78 5.38 -17.16
C LEU A 170 16.05 6.04 -16.60
N ASN A 171 16.22 7.34 -16.82
CA ASN A 171 17.34 8.10 -16.27
C ASN A 171 17.29 8.16 -14.74
N GLN A 172 16.09 8.29 -14.14
CA GLN A 172 15.91 8.19 -12.70
C GLN A 172 16.29 6.80 -12.16
N MET A 173 15.95 5.71 -12.86
CA MET A 173 16.39 4.37 -12.45
C MET A 173 17.91 4.22 -12.54
N ARG A 174 18.55 4.77 -13.57
CA ARG A 174 20.02 4.74 -13.74
C ARG A 174 20.76 5.50 -12.65
N SER A 175 20.26 6.67 -12.23
CA SER A 175 20.89 7.44 -11.15
C SER A 175 20.79 6.73 -9.79
N ASN A 176 19.93 5.71 -9.66
CA ASN A 176 19.65 4.99 -8.42
C ASN A 176 20.09 3.51 -8.48
N ILE A 177 21.04 3.14 -9.34
CA ILE A 177 21.65 1.80 -9.33
C ILE A 177 22.29 1.56 -7.96
N GLY A 178 22.00 0.40 -7.36
CA GLY A 178 22.42 0.01 -6.02
C GLY A 178 21.46 0.46 -4.91
N CYS A 179 20.55 1.40 -5.17
CA CYS A 179 19.54 1.86 -4.21
C CYS A 179 18.35 0.88 -4.11
N PHE A 180 17.54 1.08 -3.07
CA PHE A 180 16.29 0.35 -2.90
C PHE A 180 15.15 1.11 -3.57
N ILE A 181 14.26 0.35 -4.19
CA ILE A 181 13.02 0.82 -4.75
C ILE A 181 11.86 0.05 -4.13
N SER A 182 10.74 0.72 -3.91
CA SER A 182 9.48 0.08 -3.55
C SER A 182 8.52 0.23 -4.71
N VAL A 183 7.96 -0.90 -5.15
CA VAL A 183 6.86 -0.88 -6.11
C VAL A 183 5.57 -0.63 -5.34
N ASN A 184 4.90 0.48 -5.64
CA ASN A 184 3.75 0.93 -4.86
C ASN A 184 2.50 0.08 -5.16
N SER A 185 2.35 -0.37 -6.40
CA SER A 185 1.27 -1.24 -6.86
C SER A 185 1.54 -2.72 -6.57
N PHE A 186 0.52 -3.57 -6.73
CA PHE A 186 0.75 -5.00 -6.84
C PHE A 186 1.52 -5.28 -8.12
N LEU A 187 2.58 -6.09 -8.03
CA LEU A 187 3.46 -6.35 -9.16
C LEU A 187 3.16 -7.73 -9.75
N SER A 188 2.36 -7.74 -10.82
CA SER A 188 2.18 -8.91 -11.67
C SER A 188 3.40 -9.09 -12.58
N THR A 189 3.95 -10.30 -12.58
CA THR A 189 5.11 -10.73 -13.36
C THR A 189 4.86 -12.14 -13.90
N THR A 190 5.70 -12.62 -14.80
CA THR A 190 5.60 -13.97 -15.38
C THR A 190 6.92 -14.72 -15.28
N GLN A 191 6.89 -16.04 -15.17
CA GLN A 191 8.10 -16.87 -15.35
C GLN A 191 8.52 -17.01 -16.82
N ASP A 192 7.66 -16.64 -17.76
CA ASP A 192 7.94 -16.70 -19.19
C ASP A 192 8.55 -15.38 -19.69
N ARG A 193 9.87 -15.40 -19.96
CA ARG A 193 10.60 -14.23 -20.45
C ARG A 193 10.06 -13.73 -21.80
N ASN A 194 9.70 -14.64 -22.70
CA ASN A 194 9.27 -14.26 -24.04
C ASN A 194 7.92 -13.55 -23.98
N LEU A 195 7.01 -14.06 -23.14
CA LEU A 195 5.73 -13.42 -22.89
C LEU A 195 5.91 -12.00 -22.30
N ALA A 196 6.84 -11.84 -21.36
CA ALA A 196 7.16 -10.51 -20.82
C ALA A 196 7.68 -9.55 -21.91
N VAL A 197 8.58 -9.99 -22.79
CA VAL A 197 9.06 -9.17 -23.91
C VAL A 197 7.93 -8.77 -24.87
N VAL A 198 6.97 -9.65 -25.12
CA VAL A 198 5.75 -9.33 -25.89
C VAL A 198 4.95 -8.23 -25.20
N PHE A 199 4.80 -8.25 -23.88
CA PHE A 199 4.10 -7.21 -23.11
C PHE A 199 4.81 -5.85 -23.10
N ALA A 200 6.13 -5.85 -23.29
CA ALA A 200 6.94 -4.63 -23.49
C ALA A 200 6.83 -4.04 -24.90
N SER A 201 6.05 -4.63 -25.81
CA SER A 201 5.92 -4.12 -27.17
C SER A 201 4.68 -3.23 -27.32
N SER A 202 4.87 -2.02 -27.85
CA SER A 202 3.80 -1.13 -28.35
C SER A 202 4.23 -0.48 -29.66
N LEU A 203 3.30 0.20 -30.34
CA LEU A 203 3.52 0.94 -31.58
C LEU A 203 3.93 2.42 -31.36
N ASP A 204 4.19 2.82 -30.11
CA ASP A 204 4.38 4.23 -29.76
C ASP A 204 5.87 4.58 -29.63
N ASP A 205 6.38 5.46 -30.50
CA ASP A 205 7.80 5.82 -30.61
C ASP A 205 8.30 6.70 -29.46
N ILE A 206 7.40 7.20 -28.60
CA ILE A 206 7.76 8.08 -27.46
C ILE A 206 8.43 7.27 -26.33
N TYR A 207 8.15 5.97 -26.26
CA TYR A 207 8.57 5.13 -25.14
C TYR A 207 9.63 4.11 -25.53
N GLU A 208 10.50 3.82 -24.57
CA GLU A 208 11.51 2.76 -24.70
C GLU A 208 10.94 1.44 -24.18
N LYS A 209 11.34 0.31 -24.81
CA LYS A 209 10.96 -1.03 -24.35
C LYS A 209 11.77 -1.40 -23.13
N LEU A 210 11.10 -1.85 -22.08
CA LEU A 210 11.74 -2.23 -20.82
C LEU A 210 11.34 -3.64 -20.39
N LEU A 211 12.33 -4.40 -19.94
CA LEU A 211 12.18 -5.68 -19.27
C LEU A 211 12.81 -5.61 -17.88
N PHE A 212 12.00 -5.83 -16.84
CA PHE A 212 12.51 -6.15 -15.52
C PHE A 212 12.85 -7.63 -15.43
N GLU A 213 14.06 -7.94 -14.99
CA GLU A 213 14.50 -9.28 -14.61
C GLU A 213 14.63 -9.32 -13.09
N ILE A 214 13.77 -10.11 -12.44
CA ILE A 214 13.62 -10.09 -10.99
C ILE A 214 14.09 -11.42 -10.40
N GLU A 215 15.11 -11.35 -9.56
CA GLU A 215 15.56 -12.45 -8.71
C GLU A 215 14.82 -12.38 -7.36
N ALA A 216 13.99 -13.36 -7.06
CA ALA A 216 13.16 -13.40 -5.86
C ALA A 216 13.42 -14.65 -5.01
N ASP A 217 14.02 -14.45 -3.83
CA ASP A 217 14.31 -15.54 -2.89
C ASP A 217 13.10 -15.85 -1.99
N MET A 218 12.61 -17.08 -2.09
CA MET A 218 11.47 -17.62 -1.34
C MET A 218 11.78 -17.77 0.16
N CYS A 219 13.06 -17.83 0.55
CA CYS A 219 13.49 -17.94 1.93
C CYS A 219 13.49 -16.59 2.67
N LEU A 220 13.29 -15.46 1.99
CA LEU A 220 13.08 -14.15 2.63
C LEU A 220 11.73 -14.10 3.34
N LEU A 221 11.70 -14.46 4.62
CA LEU A 221 10.48 -14.54 5.44
C LEU A 221 9.91 -13.18 5.81
N ARG A 222 10.77 -12.15 5.87
CA ARG A 222 10.42 -10.77 6.26
C ARG A 222 10.10 -9.87 5.07
N ALA A 223 10.38 -10.32 3.84
CA ALA A 223 9.94 -9.62 2.64
C ALA A 223 8.41 -9.69 2.54
N LYS A 224 7.80 -8.68 1.93
CA LYS A 224 6.38 -8.74 1.55
C LYS A 224 6.14 -10.02 0.72
N PRO A 225 5.01 -10.71 0.93
CA PRO A 225 4.79 -12.02 0.32
C PRO A 225 4.65 -11.88 -1.21
N PHE A 226 5.12 -12.90 -1.90
CA PHE A 226 4.91 -13.10 -3.31
C PHE A 226 4.77 -14.61 -3.55
N ALA A 227 4.06 -14.99 -4.60
CA ALA A 227 3.84 -16.40 -4.90
C ALA A 227 3.55 -16.62 -6.38
N ASP A 228 3.76 -17.85 -6.83
CA ASP A 228 3.18 -18.36 -8.06
C ASP A 228 1.66 -18.51 -7.87
N VAL A 229 0.92 -17.72 -8.63
CA VAL A 229 -0.55 -17.67 -8.60
C VAL A 229 -1.15 -18.22 -9.88
N THR A 230 -0.37 -18.95 -10.70
CA THR A 230 -0.79 -19.50 -11.99
C THR A 230 -2.10 -20.28 -11.90
N HIS A 231 -2.24 -21.13 -10.87
CA HIS A 231 -3.43 -21.96 -10.65
C HIS A 231 -4.64 -21.19 -10.09
N LEU A 232 -4.43 -19.96 -9.60
CA LEU A 232 -5.48 -19.07 -9.07
C LEU A 232 -5.89 -18.03 -10.11
N SER A 233 -4.98 -17.69 -11.03
CA SER A 233 -5.23 -16.73 -12.10
C SER A 233 -6.25 -17.28 -13.08
N ILE A 234 -7.09 -16.39 -13.62
CA ILE A 234 -7.95 -16.72 -14.76
C ILE A 234 -7.11 -17.06 -16.00
N PHE A 235 -5.85 -16.61 -16.02
CA PHE A 235 -4.93 -16.74 -17.14
C PHE A 235 -3.77 -17.67 -16.76
N ASP A 236 -4.09 -18.94 -16.56
CA ASP A 236 -3.11 -19.99 -16.20
C ASP A 236 -1.94 -20.12 -17.19
N GLN A 237 -2.14 -19.74 -18.44
CA GLN A 237 -1.11 -19.70 -19.48
C GLN A 237 0.00 -18.68 -19.18
N GLU A 238 -0.30 -17.61 -18.42
CA GLU A 238 0.63 -16.49 -18.18
C GLU A 238 1.73 -16.81 -17.16
N LYS A 239 1.64 -17.94 -16.44
CA LYS A 239 2.58 -18.33 -15.38
C LYS A 239 2.87 -17.20 -14.39
N GLU A 240 1.80 -16.60 -13.88
CA GLU A 240 1.86 -15.35 -13.12
C GLU A 240 2.53 -15.56 -11.74
N ILE A 241 3.56 -14.75 -11.47
CA ILE A 241 4.11 -14.54 -10.12
C ILE A 241 3.64 -13.16 -9.66
N LEU A 242 2.87 -13.13 -8.58
CA LEU A 242 2.30 -11.90 -8.02
C LEU A 242 3.05 -11.50 -6.75
N PHE A 243 3.58 -10.28 -6.71
CA PHE A 243 4.13 -9.68 -5.50
C PHE A 243 3.12 -8.75 -4.86
N MET A 244 3.04 -8.81 -3.54
CA MET A 244 2.30 -7.86 -2.72
C MET A 244 2.77 -6.43 -2.99
N CYS A 245 1.83 -5.48 -2.97
CA CYS A 245 2.17 -4.06 -3.01
C CYS A 245 3.11 -3.65 -1.88
N GLY A 246 3.99 -2.69 -2.17
CA GLY A 246 5.06 -2.31 -1.25
C GLY A 246 6.22 -3.31 -1.21
N ALA A 247 6.32 -4.29 -2.13
CA ALA A 247 7.52 -5.09 -2.27
C ALA A 247 8.74 -4.20 -2.55
N ILE A 248 9.87 -4.54 -1.93
CA ILE A 248 11.11 -3.76 -1.98
C ILE A 248 12.14 -4.53 -2.81
N PHE A 249 12.77 -3.85 -3.75
CA PHE A 249 13.79 -4.40 -4.62
C PHE A 249 15.04 -3.53 -4.60
N GLN A 250 16.21 -4.13 -4.82
CA GLN A 250 17.44 -3.41 -5.11
C GLN A 250 17.68 -3.41 -6.62
N ILE A 251 17.97 -2.24 -7.20
CA ILE A 251 18.42 -2.14 -8.59
C ILE A 251 19.87 -2.63 -8.64
N LYS A 252 20.10 -3.79 -9.28
CA LYS A 252 21.44 -4.38 -9.40
C LYS A 252 22.21 -3.81 -10.57
N ASN A 253 21.56 -3.72 -11.72
CA ASN A 253 22.19 -3.32 -12.97
C ASN A 253 21.14 -2.89 -13.98
N ILE A 254 21.54 -2.05 -14.93
CA ILE A 254 20.71 -1.61 -16.06
C ILE A 254 21.54 -1.72 -17.34
N THR A 255 21.06 -2.47 -18.32
CA THR A 255 21.76 -2.72 -19.59
C THR A 255 20.82 -2.56 -20.78
N LYS A 256 21.34 -2.23 -21.97
CA LYS A 256 20.57 -2.24 -23.22
C LYS A 256 20.91 -3.47 -24.05
N ASN A 257 19.91 -4.20 -24.52
CA ASN A 257 20.07 -5.15 -25.61
C ASN A 257 19.82 -4.42 -26.92
N GLU A 258 20.90 -4.09 -27.64
CA GLU A 258 20.84 -3.36 -28.90
C GLU A 258 20.09 -4.13 -30.02
N ALA A 259 20.13 -5.47 -30.00
CA ALA A 259 19.48 -6.28 -31.04
C ALA A 259 17.94 -6.21 -30.98
N GLU A 260 17.38 -6.06 -29.78
CA GLU A 260 15.93 -6.01 -29.53
C GLU A 260 15.44 -4.58 -29.23
N SER A 261 16.35 -3.60 -29.18
CA SER A 261 16.14 -2.27 -28.61
C SER A 261 15.42 -2.32 -27.26
N LEU A 262 15.90 -3.21 -26.39
CA LEU A 262 15.25 -3.55 -25.12
C LEU A 262 16.16 -3.19 -23.95
N TRP A 263 15.68 -2.31 -23.07
CA TRP A 263 16.33 -2.06 -21.78
C TRP A 263 16.02 -3.20 -20.82
N ILE A 264 17.04 -3.64 -20.09
CA ILE A 264 16.95 -4.70 -19.08
C ILE A 264 17.36 -4.09 -17.74
N ILE A 265 16.46 -4.15 -16.77
CA ILE A 265 16.72 -3.73 -15.39
C ILE A 265 16.68 -4.96 -14.50
N GLN A 266 17.82 -5.26 -13.89
CA GLN A 266 17.99 -6.38 -12.99
C GLN A 266 17.63 -5.94 -11.56
N LEU A 267 16.62 -6.59 -10.99
CA LEU A 267 16.12 -6.33 -9.65
C LEU A 267 16.36 -7.55 -8.76
N LYS A 268 16.70 -7.31 -7.50
CA LYS A 268 16.73 -8.34 -6.46
C LYS A 268 15.75 -8.03 -5.36
N LEU A 269 14.83 -8.96 -5.07
CA LEU A 269 13.91 -8.82 -3.95
C LEU A 269 14.70 -8.70 -2.64
N CYS A 270 14.31 -7.74 -1.81
CA CYS A 270 14.91 -7.48 -0.51
C CYS A 270 13.86 -7.60 0.60
N ASP A 271 14.31 -7.91 1.81
CA ASP A 271 13.49 -7.84 3.02
C ASP A 271 13.87 -6.63 3.88
N ASP A 272 13.16 -6.46 4.99
CA ASP A 272 13.38 -5.39 5.96
C ASP A 272 14.62 -5.59 6.86
N THR A 273 15.39 -6.68 6.68
CA THR A 273 16.56 -6.98 7.53
C THR A 273 17.84 -6.30 7.07
N ASN A 274 17.84 -5.73 5.87
CA ASN A 274 18.99 -5.00 5.36
C ASN A 274 19.33 -3.84 6.31
N SER A 275 20.59 -3.72 6.72
CA SER A 275 21.07 -2.68 7.65
C SER A 275 20.56 -1.27 7.34
N ALA A 276 20.42 -0.91 6.06
CA ALA A 276 19.94 0.40 5.63
C ALA A 276 18.45 0.64 5.93
N LEU A 277 17.61 -0.40 5.82
CA LEU A 277 16.16 -0.29 6.00
C LEU A 277 15.71 -0.74 7.39
N LYS A 278 16.53 -1.56 8.06
CA LYS A 278 16.21 -2.19 9.33
C LYS A 278 16.00 -1.17 10.44
N GLU A 279 16.93 -0.24 10.65
CA GLU A 279 16.82 0.77 11.71
C GLU A 279 15.57 1.64 11.53
N LEU A 280 15.26 1.98 10.27
CA LEU A 280 14.11 2.77 9.88
C LEU A 280 12.79 2.03 10.18
N PHE A 281 12.67 0.75 9.81
CA PHE A 281 11.48 -0.05 10.11
C PHE A 281 11.37 -0.44 11.59
N ASP A 282 12.49 -0.71 12.28
CA ASP A 282 12.49 -1.09 13.70
C ASP A 282 12.06 0.09 14.58
N TYR A 283 12.58 1.31 14.33
CA TYR A 283 12.16 2.53 15.04
C TYR A 283 10.64 2.75 14.92
N GLN A 284 10.07 2.47 13.76
CA GLN A 284 8.65 2.64 13.50
C GLN A 284 7.80 1.52 14.11
N LYS A 285 8.21 0.26 13.94
CA LYS A 285 7.51 -0.89 14.52
C LYS A 285 7.46 -0.80 16.05
N GLN A 286 8.49 -0.27 16.70
CA GLN A 286 8.49 -0.05 18.16
C GLN A 286 7.41 0.96 18.61
N LYS A 287 6.99 1.89 17.74
CA LYS A 287 5.90 2.84 18.04
C LYS A 287 4.51 2.29 17.72
N MET A 288 4.41 1.20 16.96
CA MET A 288 3.14 0.63 16.54
C MET A 288 2.73 -0.52 17.47
N ALA A 289 1.47 -0.53 17.88
CA ALA A 289 0.91 -1.64 18.63
C ALA A 289 0.86 -2.93 17.79
N GLU A 290 0.67 -4.07 18.47
CA GLU A 290 0.55 -5.39 17.83
C GLU A 290 -0.66 -5.44 16.89
N THR A 291 -1.81 -4.95 17.36
CA THR A 291 -3.00 -4.68 16.53
C THR A 291 -3.14 -3.18 16.31
N THR A 292 -3.70 -2.80 15.16
CA THR A 292 -3.93 -1.41 14.81
C THR A 292 -5.41 -1.14 14.55
N ASP A 293 -5.77 0.14 14.54
CA ASP A 293 -7.15 0.61 14.48
C ASP A 293 -7.24 1.96 13.75
N LEU A 294 -8.45 2.52 13.68
CA LEU A 294 -8.70 3.85 13.10
C LEU A 294 -7.89 4.96 13.77
N ILE A 295 -7.60 4.84 15.07
CA ILE A 295 -6.78 5.81 15.82
C ILE A 295 -5.33 5.73 15.37
N SER A 296 -4.82 4.52 15.16
CA SER A 296 -3.47 4.27 14.65
C SER A 296 -3.32 4.85 13.24
N LEU A 297 -4.34 4.68 12.40
CA LEU A 297 -4.39 5.29 11.08
C LEU A 297 -4.42 6.83 11.15
N GLY A 298 -5.27 7.40 12.02
CA GLY A 298 -5.33 8.84 12.23
C GLY A 298 -4.01 9.43 12.71
N LYS A 299 -3.29 8.73 13.61
CA LYS A 299 -1.94 9.13 14.06
C LYS A 299 -0.95 9.16 12.92
N LEU A 300 -0.91 8.11 12.10
CA LEU A 300 -0.03 8.02 10.93
C LEU A 300 -0.32 9.17 9.95
N LEU A 301 -1.57 9.38 9.58
CA LEU A 301 -1.97 10.44 8.65
C LEU A 301 -1.59 11.83 9.17
N ARG A 302 -1.77 12.07 10.47
CA ARG A 302 -1.33 13.31 11.12
C ARG A 302 0.18 13.48 11.04
N GLU A 303 0.96 12.45 11.31
CA GLU A 303 2.43 12.48 11.20
C GLU A 303 2.89 12.78 9.77
N MET A 304 2.11 12.36 8.78
CA MET A 304 2.33 12.60 7.36
C MET A 304 1.83 13.98 6.88
N GLY A 305 1.20 14.77 7.73
CA GLY A 305 0.64 16.09 7.38
C GLY A 305 -0.75 16.03 6.72
N GLU A 306 -1.36 14.84 6.57
CA GLU A 306 -2.72 14.64 6.04
C GLU A 306 -3.77 14.95 7.12
N LEU A 307 -3.78 16.19 7.61
CA LEU A 307 -4.55 16.62 8.79
C LEU A 307 -6.06 16.41 8.62
N THR A 308 -6.63 16.76 7.46
CA THR A 308 -8.06 16.58 7.18
C THR A 308 -8.47 15.12 7.24
N LYS A 309 -7.67 14.21 6.68
CA LYS A 309 -7.95 12.76 6.72
C LYS A 309 -7.75 12.22 8.14
N ALA A 310 -6.70 12.66 8.84
CA ALA A 310 -6.49 12.28 10.24
C ALA A 310 -7.71 12.63 11.11
N LYS A 311 -8.26 13.84 10.95
CA LYS A 311 -9.50 14.27 11.61
C LYS A 311 -10.66 13.33 11.32
N GLN A 312 -10.91 13.03 10.04
CA GLN A 312 -11.99 12.11 9.62
C GLN A 312 -11.88 10.73 10.29
N TYR A 313 -10.68 10.16 10.39
CA TYR A 313 -10.51 8.85 11.01
C TYR A 313 -10.62 8.87 12.54
N TYR A 314 -10.21 9.96 13.21
CA TYR A 314 -10.48 10.13 14.64
C TYR A 314 -11.98 10.29 14.91
N GLU A 315 -12.70 11.06 14.11
CA GLU A 315 -14.16 11.22 14.20
C GLU A 315 -14.89 9.90 13.91
N LYS A 316 -14.48 9.16 12.87
CA LYS A 316 -15.01 7.82 12.59
C LYS A 316 -14.80 6.89 13.78
N SER A 317 -13.59 6.87 14.35
CA SER A 317 -13.31 6.07 15.55
C SER A 317 -14.19 6.47 16.73
N LEU A 318 -14.42 7.76 16.97
CA LEU A 318 -15.33 8.21 18.04
C LEU A 318 -16.75 7.72 17.84
N SER A 319 -17.24 7.68 16.60
CA SER A 319 -18.60 7.21 16.30
C SER A 319 -18.80 5.71 16.47
N GLU A 320 -17.72 4.91 16.40
CA GLU A 320 -17.75 3.45 16.50
C GLU A 320 -17.44 2.93 17.91
N LEU A 321 -16.84 3.76 18.78
CA LEU A 321 -16.44 3.34 20.13
C LEU A 321 -17.61 3.40 21.13
N PRO A 322 -17.77 2.41 22.02
CA PRO A 322 -18.70 2.49 23.14
C PRO A 322 -18.38 3.68 24.06
N LEU A 323 -19.40 4.30 24.64
CA LEU A 323 -19.28 5.56 25.42
C LEU A 323 -18.24 5.52 26.56
N ASN A 324 -17.94 4.36 27.13
CA ASN A 324 -16.99 4.21 28.25
C ASN A 324 -15.62 3.67 27.80
N ASN A 325 -15.33 3.67 26.50
CA ASN A 325 -14.07 3.15 25.98
C ASN A 325 -12.95 4.17 26.18
N SER A 326 -11.85 3.76 26.82
CA SER A 326 -10.68 4.63 27.07
C SER A 326 -10.05 5.21 25.81
N LYS A 327 -10.27 4.60 24.64
CA LYS A 327 -9.81 5.13 23.35
C LYS A 327 -10.49 6.46 22.96
N ILE A 328 -11.64 6.80 23.55
CA ILE A 328 -12.33 8.08 23.29
C ILE A 328 -11.44 9.28 23.67
N SER A 329 -10.76 9.23 24.83
CA SER A 329 -9.84 10.30 25.24
C SER A 329 -8.68 10.46 24.26
N ILE A 330 -8.19 9.35 23.70
CA ILE A 330 -7.14 9.33 22.67
C ILE A 330 -7.61 9.98 21.38
N CYS A 331 -8.87 9.75 20.97
CA CYS A 331 -9.44 10.44 19.81
C CYS A 331 -9.60 11.95 20.04
N TYR A 332 -10.13 12.36 21.19
CA TYR A 332 -10.23 13.79 21.53
C TYR A 332 -8.85 14.46 21.55
N TYR A 333 -7.85 13.81 22.14
CA TYR A 333 -6.48 14.27 22.09
C TYR A 333 -5.96 14.36 20.64
N GLY A 334 -6.22 13.34 19.83
CA GLY A 334 -5.86 13.31 18.41
C GLY A 334 -6.43 14.50 17.64
N LEU A 335 -7.71 14.81 17.83
CA LEU A 335 -8.40 15.95 17.25
C LEU A 335 -7.83 17.29 17.73
N GLY A 336 -7.55 17.42 19.03
CA GLY A 336 -6.90 18.61 19.59
C GLY A 336 -5.54 18.88 18.95
N VAL A 337 -4.71 17.85 18.76
CA VAL A 337 -3.40 18.00 18.08
C VAL A 337 -3.58 18.37 16.60
N VAL A 338 -4.58 17.82 15.91
CA VAL A 338 -4.86 18.19 14.52
C VAL A 338 -5.22 19.68 14.43
N LEU A 339 -6.11 20.16 15.29
CA LEU A 339 -6.56 21.56 15.30
C LEU A 339 -5.45 22.55 15.70
N ASP A 340 -4.58 22.18 16.65
CA ASP A 340 -3.40 22.98 17.00
C ASP A 340 -2.46 23.15 15.79
N ARG A 341 -2.25 22.09 15.00
CA ARG A 341 -1.46 22.16 13.76
C ARG A 341 -2.13 22.96 12.65
N GLU A 342 -3.46 23.05 12.66
CA GLU A 342 -4.25 23.95 11.79
C GLU A 342 -4.32 25.39 12.34
N CYS A 343 -3.62 25.69 13.44
CA CYS A 343 -3.65 26.97 14.16
C CYS A 343 -5.04 27.34 14.72
N ASN A 344 -5.96 26.39 14.83
CA ASN A 344 -7.26 26.56 15.45
C ASN A 344 -7.17 26.27 16.95
N TYR A 345 -6.55 27.20 17.67
CA TYR A 345 -6.13 26.99 19.04
C TYR A 345 -7.28 26.87 20.05
N ASP A 346 -8.39 27.60 19.85
CA ASP A 346 -9.52 27.54 20.79
C ASP A 346 -10.23 26.19 20.73
N ASP A 347 -10.53 25.71 19.52
CA ASP A 347 -11.12 24.37 19.35
C ASP A 347 -10.14 23.28 19.82
N ALA A 348 -8.83 23.45 19.59
CA ALA A 348 -7.82 22.52 20.10
C ALA A 348 -7.87 22.40 21.63
N LEU A 349 -7.93 23.53 22.34
CA LEU A 349 -8.07 23.57 23.80
C LEU A 349 -9.36 22.88 24.26
N ASP A 350 -10.47 23.10 23.57
CA ASP A 350 -11.75 22.45 23.91
C ASP A 350 -11.68 20.93 23.76
N TYR A 351 -11.04 20.42 22.71
CA TYR A 351 -10.83 18.98 22.55
C TYR A 351 -9.87 18.41 23.59
N PHE A 352 -8.80 19.12 23.96
CA PHE A 352 -7.93 18.68 25.04
C PHE A 352 -8.64 18.66 26.40
N ARG A 353 -9.51 19.63 26.67
CA ARG A 353 -10.35 19.64 27.87
C ARG A 353 -11.35 18.48 27.88
N LYS A 354 -11.97 18.16 26.74
CA LYS A 354 -12.82 16.97 26.60
C LYS A 354 -12.05 15.67 26.88
N ALA A 355 -10.80 15.58 26.43
CA ALA A 355 -9.95 14.42 26.72
C ALA A 355 -9.65 14.29 28.22
N LEU A 356 -9.33 15.40 28.90
CA LEU A 356 -9.12 15.42 30.36
C LEU A 356 -10.38 15.05 31.13
N ASP A 357 -11.51 15.68 30.79
CA ASP A 357 -12.80 15.42 31.44
C ASP A 357 -13.21 13.95 31.33
N PHE A 358 -12.97 13.34 30.17
CA PHE A 358 -13.23 11.91 29.96
C PHE A 358 -12.34 11.02 30.86
N GLU A 359 -11.04 11.33 30.94
CA GLU A 359 -10.12 10.60 31.82
C GLU A 359 -10.47 10.76 33.31
N THR A 360 -10.96 11.93 33.74
CA THR A 360 -11.25 12.20 35.15
C THR A 360 -12.62 11.74 35.60
N ASN A 361 -13.64 11.91 34.76
CA ASN A 361 -15.04 11.82 35.18
C ASN A 361 -15.78 10.62 34.57
N VAL A 362 -15.29 10.05 33.45
CA VAL A 362 -15.96 8.92 32.78
C VAL A 362 -15.25 7.59 33.05
N LEU A 363 -13.91 7.58 33.03
CA LEU A 363 -13.15 6.36 33.27
C LEU A 363 -13.05 6.04 34.77
N SER A 364 -13.25 4.76 35.11
CA SER A 364 -13.10 4.26 36.49
C SER A 364 -11.65 4.22 36.97
N SER A 365 -10.69 4.23 36.05
CA SER A 365 -9.26 4.29 36.31
C SER A 365 -8.60 5.28 35.34
N SER A 366 -8.22 6.46 35.83
CA SER A 366 -7.61 7.49 35.00
C SER A 366 -6.15 7.16 34.65
N ASN A 367 -5.75 7.50 33.43
CA ASN A 367 -4.36 7.35 32.99
C ASN A 367 -3.58 8.63 33.30
N THR A 368 -2.99 8.72 34.49
CA THR A 368 -2.25 9.90 34.95
C THR A 368 -1.10 10.31 34.03
N ALA A 369 -0.40 9.35 33.42
CA ALA A 369 0.66 9.63 32.46
C ALA A 369 0.11 10.26 31.17
N PHE A 370 -1.04 9.78 30.69
CA PHE A 370 -1.71 10.37 29.52
C PHE A 370 -2.29 11.75 29.84
N MET A 371 -2.84 11.97 31.03
CA MET A 371 -3.29 13.28 31.49
C MET A 371 -2.15 14.30 31.49
N GLY A 372 -0.96 13.93 31.99
CA GLY A 372 0.23 14.79 31.93
C GLY A 372 0.59 15.19 30.50
N LYS A 373 0.46 14.27 29.54
CA LYS A 373 0.63 14.58 28.11
C LYS A 373 -0.41 15.58 27.60
N ILE A 374 -1.67 15.48 28.03
CA ILE A 374 -2.73 16.41 27.64
C ILE A 374 -2.45 17.81 28.22
N TYR A 375 -2.10 17.92 29.51
CA TYR A 375 -1.71 19.19 30.14
C TYR A 375 -0.54 19.85 29.41
N GLY A 376 0.51 19.09 29.10
CA GLY A 376 1.64 19.61 28.31
C GLY A 376 1.22 20.10 26.92
N SER A 377 0.31 19.40 26.23
CA SER A 377 -0.24 19.87 24.95
C SER A 377 -1.08 21.15 25.10
N ILE A 378 -1.86 21.30 26.17
CA ILE A 378 -2.57 22.55 26.48
C ILE A 378 -1.57 23.71 26.69
N GLY A 379 -0.50 23.47 27.45
CA GLY A 379 0.56 24.45 27.66
C GLY A 379 1.23 24.89 26.35
N ILE A 380 1.50 23.94 25.45
CA ILE A 380 2.03 24.23 24.09
C ILE A 380 1.03 25.07 23.28
N VAL A 381 -0.26 24.77 23.31
CA VAL A 381 -1.27 25.59 22.61
C VAL A 381 -1.28 27.02 23.16
N TYR A 382 -1.26 27.20 24.48
CA TYR A 382 -1.20 28.54 25.07
C TYR A 382 0.09 29.28 24.69
N TYR A 383 1.21 28.58 24.59
CA TYR A 383 2.46 29.15 24.09
C TYR A 383 2.31 29.61 22.63
N ASN A 384 1.71 28.78 21.77
CA ASN A 384 1.43 29.11 20.37
C ASN A 384 0.46 30.30 20.23
N LYS A 385 -0.49 30.45 21.16
CA LYS A 385 -1.39 31.63 21.27
C LYS A 385 -0.72 32.88 21.85
N HIS A 386 0.56 32.85 22.22
CA HIS A 386 1.27 33.91 22.95
C HIS A 386 0.72 34.21 24.36
N CYS A 387 -0.02 33.28 24.97
CA CYS A 387 -0.52 33.37 26.34
C CYS A 387 0.46 32.74 27.33
N TYR A 388 1.65 33.32 27.46
CA TYR A 388 2.78 32.71 28.17
C TYR A 388 2.55 32.43 29.66
N GLY A 389 1.73 33.24 30.34
CA GLY A 389 1.39 33.00 31.75
C GLY A 389 0.65 31.67 31.95
N LEU A 390 -0.37 31.42 31.12
CA LEU A 390 -1.11 30.15 31.12
C LEU A 390 -0.25 29.00 30.60
N ALA A 391 0.60 29.24 29.60
CA ALA A 391 1.52 28.22 29.12
C ALA A 391 2.43 27.70 30.24
N LEU A 392 2.98 28.59 31.07
CA LEU A 392 3.83 28.22 32.20
C LEU A 392 3.06 27.42 33.26
N GLU A 393 1.84 27.82 33.59
CA GLU A 393 0.98 27.12 34.57
C GLU A 393 0.72 25.65 34.17
N TYR A 394 0.52 25.39 32.87
CA TYR A 394 0.23 24.06 32.34
C TYR A 394 1.48 23.20 32.05
N LEU A 395 2.68 23.80 32.01
CA LEU A 395 3.95 23.12 31.71
C LEU A 395 4.78 22.78 32.96
N MET A 396 4.43 23.35 34.12
CA MET A 396 4.98 23.02 35.44
C MET A 396 4.27 21.83 36.06
#